data_AF-A0A969YD35-F1
#
_entry.id   AF-A0A969YD35-F1
#
_cell.length_a   1.000
_cell.length_b   1.000
_cell.length_c   1.000
_cell.angle_alpha   90.00
_cell.angle_beta   90.00
_cell.angle_gamma   90.00
#
_symmetry.space_group_name_H-M   'P 1'
#
loop_
_entity.id
_entity.type
_entity.pdbx_description
1 polymer ?
#
loop_
_entity_poly.entity_id
_entity_poly.type
_entity_poly.pdbx_seq_one_letter_code
_entity_poly.pdbx_strand_id
1 'polypeptide(L)'
;MNAKNETSNEPKAKPDDLRAEYTALCQFYGQVIGFRFTAATIYFAGIAFIMQSGLSNSKLFLMMLFSIGMWVVEVRNRGIYYILGARAVQIERDHWGYKDKTAYHPLFQRMFRPDDLASEHAPKPTPDPVRLLWFYIPKPPQWVARLLSHTMGFDLVYLGIIGFSIWHLGLRDVLIRLF
;
A
#
# COMPACT_ATOMS: atom_id res chain seq x y z
N MET A 1 -40.25 25.27 -20.40
CA MET A 1 -39.13 26.10 -19.90
C MET A 1 -37.87 25.29 -20.05
N ASN A 2 -36.88 25.75 -20.83
CA ASN A 2 -35.60 25.05 -20.94
C ASN A 2 -34.65 25.63 -19.88
N ALA A 3 -34.24 24.80 -18.92
CA ALA A 3 -33.08 25.13 -18.10
C ALA A 3 -31.85 25.20 -19.02
N LYS A 4 -31.12 26.31 -18.99
CA LYS A 4 -29.79 26.34 -19.59
C LYS A 4 -28.88 25.47 -18.74
N ASN A 5 -28.23 24.48 -19.34
CA ASN A 5 -27.08 23.85 -18.70
C ASN A 5 -26.00 24.92 -18.57
N GLU A 6 -25.79 25.42 -17.36
CA GLU A 6 -24.64 26.25 -17.04
C GLU A 6 -23.40 25.37 -17.14
N THR A 7 -22.70 25.46 -18.27
CA THR A 7 -21.39 24.86 -18.44
C THR A 7 -20.46 25.43 -17.38
N SER A 8 -20.08 24.61 -16.40
CA SER A 8 -19.17 25.01 -15.34
C SER A 8 -17.85 25.46 -15.96
N ASN A 9 -17.60 26.78 -15.93
CA ASN A 9 -16.33 27.37 -16.33
C ASN A 9 -15.28 27.11 -15.24
N GLU A 10 -14.98 25.84 -14.99
CA GLU A 10 -13.78 25.47 -14.26
C GLU A 10 -12.58 25.98 -15.07
N PRO A 11 -11.68 26.80 -14.47
CA PRO A 11 -10.54 27.32 -15.18
C PRO A 11 -9.61 26.16 -15.53
N LYS A 12 -9.52 25.83 -16.82
CA LYS A 12 -8.61 24.80 -17.33
C LYS A 12 -7.21 25.01 -16.75
N ALA A 13 -6.76 24.06 -15.93
CA ALA A 13 -5.50 24.15 -15.21
C ALA A 13 -4.34 24.43 -16.20
N LYS A 14 -3.47 25.38 -15.87
CA LYS A 14 -2.42 25.79 -16.80
C LYS A 14 -1.41 24.65 -16.95
N PRO A 15 -0.80 24.47 -18.14
CA PRO A 15 0.20 23.43 -18.35
C PRO A 15 1.35 23.45 -17.34
N ASP A 16 1.75 24.63 -16.88
CA ASP A 16 2.85 24.79 -15.92
C ASP A 16 2.44 24.51 -14.47
N ASP A 17 1.20 24.82 -14.08
CA ASP A 17 0.63 24.44 -12.79
C ASP A 17 0.58 22.89 -12.66
N LEU A 18 0.16 22.21 -13.74
CA LEU A 18 0.10 20.75 -13.84
C LEU A 18 1.50 20.10 -13.83
N ARG A 19 2.50 20.73 -14.47
CA ARG A 19 3.91 20.30 -14.41
C ARG A 19 4.47 20.42 -13.00
N ALA A 20 4.16 21.51 -12.30
CA ALA A 20 4.57 21.72 -10.91
C ALA A 20 3.91 20.67 -9.99
N GLU A 21 2.60 20.43 -10.12
CA GLU A 21 1.89 19.40 -9.37
C GLU A 21 2.50 18.02 -9.61
N TYR A 22 2.68 17.60 -10.86
CA TYR A 22 3.27 16.29 -11.17
C TYR A 22 4.71 16.15 -10.64
N THR A 23 5.51 17.21 -10.68
CA THR A 23 6.87 17.21 -10.12
C THR A 23 6.85 17.03 -8.61
N ALA A 24 5.93 17.70 -7.91
CA ALA A 24 5.72 17.49 -6.48
C ALA A 24 5.23 16.07 -6.17
N LEU A 25 4.28 15.53 -6.94
CA LEU A 25 3.81 14.15 -6.81
C LEU A 25 4.96 13.13 -6.95
N CYS A 26 5.86 13.32 -7.92
CA CYS A 26 7.07 12.50 -8.06
C CYS A 26 7.96 12.52 -6.81
N GLN A 27 8.20 13.72 -6.26
CA GLN A 27 9.04 13.90 -5.07
C GLN A 27 8.41 13.28 -3.82
N PHE A 28 7.13 13.58 -3.55
CA PHE A 28 6.40 13.00 -2.42
C PHE A 28 6.26 11.47 -2.54
N TYR A 29 6.03 10.94 -3.74
CA TYR A 29 5.96 9.51 -3.99
C TYR A 29 7.30 8.81 -3.66
N GLY A 30 8.42 9.39 -4.09
CA GLY A 30 9.76 8.93 -3.72
C GLY A 30 10.03 8.98 -2.21
N GLN A 31 9.62 10.06 -1.54
CA GLN A 31 9.73 10.18 -0.08
C GLN A 31 8.89 9.13 0.67
N VAL A 32 7.66 8.86 0.23
CA VAL A 32 6.80 7.81 0.83
C VAL A 32 7.41 6.42 0.65
N ILE A 33 8.00 6.11 -0.52
CA ILE A 33 8.73 4.85 -0.73
C ILE A 33 9.92 4.75 0.23
N GLY A 34 10.75 5.81 0.32
CA GLY A 34 11.91 5.84 1.22
C GLY A 34 11.51 5.64 2.69
N PHE A 35 10.46 6.33 3.15
CA PHE A 35 9.97 6.21 4.52
C PHE A 35 9.51 4.78 4.86
N ARG A 36 8.89 4.06 3.92
CA ARG A 36 8.48 2.65 4.12
C ARG A 36 9.68 1.71 4.31
N PHE A 37 10.75 1.89 3.54
CA PHE A 37 11.98 1.10 3.74
C PHE A 37 12.71 1.45 5.05
N THR A 38 12.73 2.72 5.45
CA THR A 38 13.24 3.16 6.76
C THR A 38 12.42 2.55 7.90
N ALA A 39 11.08 2.57 7.80
CA ALA A 39 10.18 1.97 8.78
C ALA A 39 10.40 0.45 8.90
N ALA A 40 10.53 -0.27 7.79
CA ALA A 40 10.87 -1.69 7.79
C ALA A 40 12.23 -1.97 8.47
N THR A 41 13.24 -1.13 8.22
CA THR A 41 14.57 -1.25 8.83
C THR A 41 14.50 -1.04 10.35
N ILE A 42 13.79 -0.01 10.81
CA ILE A 42 13.53 0.25 12.24
C ILE A 42 12.78 -0.91 12.88
N TYR A 43 11.81 -1.51 12.18
CA TYR A 43 11.06 -2.66 12.66
C TYR A 43 11.95 -3.89 12.86
N PHE A 44 12.77 -4.27 11.87
CA PHE A 44 13.69 -5.40 12.02
C PHE A 44 14.71 -5.18 13.15
N ALA A 45 15.24 -3.96 13.29
CA ALA A 45 16.14 -3.60 14.39
C ALA A 45 15.45 -3.70 15.76
N GLY A 46 14.21 -3.22 15.88
CA GLY A 46 13.41 -3.29 17.10
C GLY A 46 13.09 -4.72 17.52
N ILE A 47 12.70 -5.59 16.57
CA ILE A 47 12.46 -7.01 16.84
C ILE A 47 13.74 -7.72 17.29
N ALA A 48 14.87 -7.49 16.60
CA ALA A 48 16.15 -8.07 16.98
C ALA A 48 16.60 -7.64 18.39
N PHE A 49 16.41 -6.36 18.74
CA PHE A 49 16.70 -5.83 20.07
C PHE A 49 15.86 -6.49 21.17
N ILE A 50 14.55 -6.65 20.98
CA ILE A 50 13.67 -7.30 21.97
C ILE A 50 14.09 -8.77 22.18
N MET A 51 14.48 -9.48 21.11
CA MET A 51 14.90 -10.88 21.14
C MET A 51 16.28 -11.13 21.76
N GLN A 52 17.14 -10.12 21.91
CA GLN A 52 18.57 -10.25 22.24
C GLN A 52 18.88 -11.11 23.49
N SER A 53 18.03 -11.05 24.51
CA SER A 53 18.20 -11.78 25.79
C SER A 53 17.09 -12.81 26.05
N GLY A 54 16.79 -13.65 25.05
CA GLY A 54 15.80 -14.73 25.15
C GLY A 54 14.34 -14.25 25.13
N LEU A 55 13.40 -15.20 25.01
CA LEU A 55 11.96 -14.93 24.95
C LEU A 55 11.31 -15.03 26.32
N SER A 56 10.48 -14.05 26.65
CA SER A 56 9.61 -14.03 27.84
C SER A 56 8.25 -13.43 27.48
N ASN A 57 7.21 -13.69 28.27
CA ASN A 57 5.85 -13.27 27.92
C ASN A 57 5.73 -11.74 27.75
N SER A 58 6.40 -10.96 28.60
CA SER A 58 6.47 -9.49 28.46
C SER A 58 7.11 -9.04 27.14
N LYS A 59 8.14 -9.76 26.66
CA LYS A 59 8.79 -9.49 25.37
C LYS A 59 7.92 -9.90 24.19
N LEU A 60 7.27 -11.06 24.25
CA LEU A 60 6.35 -11.52 23.21
C LEU A 60 5.16 -10.55 23.06
N PHE A 61 4.62 -10.06 24.17
CA PHE A 61 3.59 -9.02 24.17
C PHE A 61 4.09 -7.69 23.57
N LEU A 62 5.32 -7.28 23.91
CA LEU A 62 5.96 -6.09 23.31
C LEU A 62 6.20 -6.26 21.80
N MET A 63 6.69 -7.42 21.34
CA MET A 63 6.85 -7.75 19.92
C MET A 63 5.51 -7.70 19.16
N MET A 64 4.43 -8.20 19.77
CA MET A 64 3.09 -8.13 19.22
C MET A 64 2.60 -6.69 19.07
N LEU A 65 2.66 -5.88 20.15
CA LEU A 65 2.25 -4.47 20.11
C LEU A 65 3.08 -3.65 19.12
N PHE A 66 4.40 -3.84 19.09
CA PHE A 66 5.30 -3.16 18.17
C PHE A 66 5.00 -3.54 16.70
N SER A 67 4.72 -4.82 16.43
CA SER A 67 4.32 -5.28 15.10
C SER A 67 2.98 -4.72 14.64
N ILE A 68 1.98 -4.65 15.54
CA ILE A 68 0.68 -4.02 15.26
C ILE A 68 0.87 -2.53 14.96
N GLY A 69 1.66 -1.81 15.77
CA GLY A 69 1.94 -0.39 15.58
C GLY A 69 2.62 -0.08 14.25
N MET A 70 3.68 -0.81 13.91
CA MET A 70 4.41 -0.62 12.64
C MET A 70 3.58 -1.05 11.43
N TRP A 71 2.73 -2.07 11.55
CA TRP A 71 1.78 -2.47 10.51
C TRP A 71 0.73 -1.39 10.23
N VAL A 72 0.16 -0.76 11.27
CA VAL A 72 -0.79 0.36 11.11
C VAL A 72 -0.13 1.56 10.40
N VAL A 73 1.14 1.86 10.72
CA VAL A 73 1.91 2.89 10.00
C VAL A 73 2.10 2.52 8.52
N GLU A 74 2.44 1.26 8.22
CA GLU A 74 2.59 0.77 6.85
C GLU A 74 1.29 0.80 6.04
N VAL A 75 0.14 0.44 6.64
CA VAL A 75 -1.18 0.55 6.01
C VAL A 75 -1.53 2.02 5.72
N ARG A 76 -1.21 2.95 6.62
CA ARG A 76 -1.40 4.40 6.36
C ARG A 76 -0.52 4.92 5.22
N ASN A 77 0.76 4.54 5.19
CA ASN A 77 1.70 4.91 4.13
C ASN A 77 1.25 4.37 2.75
N ARG A 78 0.75 3.13 2.73
CA ARG A 78 0.16 2.45 1.56
C ARG A 78 -1.05 3.21 1.00
N GLY A 79 -1.94 3.72 1.85
CA GLY A 79 -3.04 4.58 1.42
C GLY A 79 -2.57 5.85 0.70
N ILE A 80 -1.59 6.56 1.30
CA ILE A 80 -1.00 7.77 0.70
C ILE A 80 -0.33 7.46 -0.65
N TYR A 81 0.44 6.36 -0.71
CA TYR A 81 1.11 5.87 -1.92
C TYR A 81 0.12 5.65 -3.10
N TYR A 82 -1.04 5.03 -2.84
CA TYR A 82 -2.08 4.84 -3.87
C TYR A 82 -2.74 6.16 -4.30
N ILE A 83 -2.98 7.10 -3.38
CA ILE A 83 -3.59 8.40 -3.71
C ILE A 83 -2.65 9.24 -4.61
N LEU A 84 -1.37 9.33 -4.25
CA LEU A 84 -0.36 10.03 -5.05
C LEU A 84 -0.21 9.41 -6.45
N GLY A 85 -0.14 8.08 -6.52
CA GLY A 85 -0.06 7.35 -7.78
C GLY A 85 -1.28 7.55 -8.68
N ALA A 86 -2.50 7.46 -8.12
CA ALA A 86 -3.73 7.67 -8.87
C ALA A 86 -3.82 9.09 -9.47
N ARG A 87 -3.44 10.13 -8.69
CA ARG A 87 -3.42 11.51 -9.19
C ARG A 87 -2.37 11.73 -10.28
N ALA A 88 -1.19 11.12 -10.16
CA ALA A 88 -0.16 11.20 -11.19
C ALA A 88 -0.61 10.52 -12.51
N VAL A 89 -1.23 9.34 -12.45
CA VAL A 89 -1.84 8.68 -13.64
C VAL A 89 -2.97 9.52 -14.23
N GLN A 90 -3.74 10.25 -13.42
CA GLN A 90 -4.76 11.18 -13.92
C GLN A 90 -4.13 12.29 -14.76
N ILE A 91 -3.04 12.91 -14.30
CA ILE A 91 -2.33 13.95 -15.06
C ILE A 91 -1.78 13.37 -16.37
N GLU A 92 -1.16 12.18 -16.33
CA GLU A 92 -0.68 11.47 -17.53
C GLU A 92 -1.81 11.27 -18.58
N ARG A 93 -2.95 10.70 -18.16
CA ARG A 93 -4.06 10.36 -19.08
C ARG A 93 -4.83 11.57 -19.58
N ASP A 94 -5.21 12.48 -18.69
CA ASP A 94 -6.16 13.55 -19.00
C ASP A 94 -5.50 14.75 -19.68
N HIS A 95 -4.26 15.10 -19.28
CA HIS A 95 -3.61 16.35 -19.65
C HIS A 95 -2.43 16.18 -20.62
N TRP A 96 -1.82 14.99 -20.71
CA TRP A 96 -0.71 14.71 -21.63
C TRP A 96 -1.08 13.74 -22.77
N GLY A 97 -2.33 13.30 -22.84
CA GLY A 97 -2.85 12.55 -23.99
C GLY A 97 -2.44 11.08 -24.05
N TYR A 98 -1.88 10.50 -22.98
CA TYR A 98 -1.56 9.07 -22.87
C TYR A 98 -2.83 8.22 -22.70
N LYS A 99 -3.71 8.23 -23.72
CA LYS A 99 -5.03 7.58 -23.71
C LYS A 99 -5.05 6.20 -24.38
N ASP A 100 -4.15 5.96 -25.33
CA ASP A 100 -4.08 4.71 -26.09
C ASP A 100 -3.06 3.70 -25.53
N LYS A 101 -3.33 2.41 -25.77
CA LYS A 101 -2.46 1.29 -25.37
C LYS A 101 -1.06 1.31 -26.02
N THR A 102 -0.90 2.10 -27.08
CA THR A 102 0.33 2.30 -27.86
C THR A 102 1.07 3.59 -27.51
N ALA A 103 0.48 4.49 -26.72
CA ALA A 103 1.18 5.68 -26.25
C ALA A 103 2.29 5.25 -25.28
N TYR A 104 3.48 5.88 -25.38
CA TYR A 104 4.68 5.56 -24.61
C TYR A 104 4.35 5.38 -23.12
N HIS A 105 4.29 4.14 -22.63
CA HIS A 105 3.78 3.83 -21.28
C HIS A 105 4.42 4.75 -20.23
N PRO A 106 3.67 5.72 -19.67
CA PRO A 106 4.23 6.76 -18.83
C PRO A 106 4.55 6.23 -17.42
N LEU A 107 5.24 7.03 -16.61
CA LEU A 107 6.00 6.52 -15.47
C LEU A 107 5.09 5.91 -14.40
N PHE A 108 3.96 6.54 -14.08
CA PHE A 108 3.04 6.01 -13.09
C PHE A 108 2.14 4.92 -13.68
N GLN A 109 1.67 5.05 -14.93
CA GLN A 109 0.92 3.99 -15.61
C GLN A 109 1.75 2.70 -15.89
N ARG A 110 3.08 2.76 -15.77
CA ARG A 110 3.96 1.56 -15.69
C ARG A 110 3.99 0.92 -14.31
N MET A 111 3.90 1.72 -13.24
CA MET A 111 3.96 1.24 -11.85
C MET A 111 2.58 0.76 -11.36
N PHE A 112 1.52 1.43 -11.79
CA PHE A 112 0.12 1.12 -11.51
C PHE A 112 -0.52 0.57 -12.78
N ARG A 113 -0.89 -0.73 -12.78
CA ARG A 113 -1.35 -1.42 -13.99
C ARG A 113 -2.60 -0.74 -14.57
N PRO A 114 -2.74 -0.67 -15.90
CA PRO A 114 -3.97 -0.16 -16.53
C PRO A 114 -5.21 -0.97 -16.11
N ASP A 115 -5.06 -2.28 -15.91
CA ASP A 115 -6.15 -3.19 -15.50
C ASP A 115 -6.74 -2.82 -14.12
N ASP A 116 -5.88 -2.36 -13.19
CA ASP A 116 -6.28 -1.96 -11.83
C ASP A 116 -6.95 -0.55 -11.80
N LEU A 117 -6.99 0.14 -12.95
CA LEU A 117 -7.57 1.48 -13.15
C LEU A 117 -8.58 1.52 -14.32
N ALA A 118 -9.10 0.37 -14.73
CA ALA A 118 -9.92 0.17 -15.93
C ALA A 118 -11.43 0.38 -15.68
N SER A 119 -11.85 1.60 -15.31
CA SER A 119 -13.23 2.04 -15.56
C SER A 119 -13.29 3.54 -15.89
N GLU A 120 -14.32 3.93 -16.64
CA GLU A 120 -14.23 5.07 -17.56
C GLU A 120 -14.30 6.46 -16.89
N HIS A 121 -14.70 6.53 -15.62
CA HIS A 121 -14.87 7.79 -14.84
C HIS A 121 -14.31 7.69 -13.39
N ALA A 122 -13.39 6.76 -13.11
CA ALA A 122 -12.96 6.49 -11.73
C ALA A 122 -12.01 7.57 -11.15
N PRO A 123 -12.39 8.12 -9.98
CA PRO A 123 -11.52 7.92 -8.81
C PRO A 123 -12.29 7.38 -7.59
N LYS A 124 -12.12 6.07 -7.27
CA LYS A 124 -12.45 5.49 -5.95
C LYS A 124 -11.55 4.32 -5.55
N PRO A 125 -10.37 4.58 -4.93
CA PRO A 125 -9.60 3.58 -4.19
C PRO A 125 -9.71 3.78 -2.67
N THR A 126 -10.86 3.46 -2.08
CA THR A 126 -11.06 3.24 -0.62
C THR A 126 -12.30 2.35 -0.41
N PRO A 127 -12.39 1.55 0.67
CA PRO A 127 -11.49 1.48 1.83
C PRO A 127 -10.38 0.42 1.71
N ASP A 128 -9.33 0.57 2.53
CA ASP A 128 -8.47 -0.55 2.98
C ASP A 128 -8.71 -0.76 4.49
N PRO A 129 -9.53 -1.76 4.88
CA PRO A 129 -9.73 -2.18 6.25
C PRO A 129 -9.15 -3.59 6.46
N VAL A 130 -7.96 -3.84 5.90
CA VAL A 130 -7.44 -5.17 5.52
C VAL A 130 -8.19 -5.74 4.32
N ARG A 131 -7.48 -6.04 3.23
CA ARG A 131 -7.97 -6.92 2.16
C ARG A 131 -7.88 -8.36 2.68
N LEU A 132 -8.95 -8.78 3.40
CA LEU A 132 -8.95 -9.85 4.41
C LEU A 132 -8.12 -11.09 4.07
N LEU A 133 -7.40 -11.60 5.09
CA LEU A 133 -6.42 -12.68 5.02
C LEU A 133 -6.76 -13.77 3.98
N TRP A 134 -5.95 -13.82 2.91
CA TRP A 134 -5.71 -14.97 2.02
C TRP A 134 -6.86 -15.52 1.15
N PHE A 135 -8.12 -15.13 1.36
CA PHE A 135 -9.26 -15.95 0.94
C PHE A 135 -9.91 -15.53 -0.40
N TYR A 136 -10.10 -16.40 -1.41
CA TYR A 136 -9.69 -17.80 -1.58
C TYR A 136 -8.99 -17.96 -2.95
N ILE A 137 -7.70 -18.33 -2.96
CA ILE A 137 -6.87 -18.37 -4.18
C ILE A 137 -7.02 -19.69 -4.95
N PRO A 138 -7.49 -19.63 -6.21
CA PRO A 138 -6.86 -20.41 -7.28
C PRO A 138 -6.69 -19.59 -8.57
N LYS A 139 -5.57 -19.68 -9.29
CA LYS A 139 -4.23 -20.20 -8.98
C LYS A 139 -3.23 -19.31 -9.75
N PRO A 140 -1.91 -19.61 -9.72
CA PRO A 140 -0.97 -19.12 -10.76
C PRO A 140 -1.23 -19.65 -12.33
N PRO A 141 -1.11 -18.62 -14.52
CA PRO A 141 -0.10 -17.66 -15.35
C PRO A 141 0.11 -16.15 -15.02
N GLN A 142 1.37 -15.70 -15.16
CA GLN A 142 1.90 -14.32 -14.99
C GLN A 142 1.46 -13.57 -13.69
N TRP A 143 1.73 -14.26 -12.58
CA TRP A 143 0.93 -14.20 -11.36
C TRP A 143 1.72 -14.25 -10.06
N VAL A 144 2.52 -15.30 -9.89
CA VAL A 144 3.64 -15.34 -8.94
C VAL A 144 4.57 -14.13 -9.14
N ALA A 145 4.63 -13.58 -10.36
CA ALA A 145 5.23 -12.30 -10.68
C ALA A 145 4.59 -11.05 -9.99
N ARG A 146 3.54 -11.23 -9.19
CA ARG A 146 2.96 -10.25 -8.26
C ARG A 146 3.00 -10.70 -6.78
N LEU A 147 3.34 -11.97 -6.47
CA LEU A 147 3.03 -12.62 -5.18
C LEU A 147 3.85 -12.15 -3.97
N LEU A 148 4.89 -11.34 -4.19
CA LEU A 148 5.51 -10.52 -3.15
C LEU A 148 5.74 -9.12 -3.70
N SER A 149 4.66 -8.34 -3.83
CA SER A 149 4.82 -6.89 -3.72
C SER A 149 5.47 -6.56 -2.37
N HIS A 150 6.37 -5.59 -2.30
CA HIS A 150 7.03 -5.20 -1.02
C HIS A 150 6.01 -4.99 0.12
N THR A 151 4.88 -4.37 -0.24
CA THR A 151 3.66 -4.22 0.57
C THR A 151 3.17 -5.53 1.21
N MET A 152 2.98 -6.60 0.40
CA MET A 152 2.56 -7.92 0.87
C MET A 152 3.67 -8.65 1.64
N GLY A 153 4.94 -8.46 1.25
CA GLY A 153 6.08 -8.98 2.01
C GLY A 153 6.09 -8.46 3.44
N PHE A 154 5.91 -7.14 3.63
CA PHE A 154 5.83 -6.55 4.95
C PHE A 154 4.60 -7.03 5.74
N ASP A 155 3.41 -7.13 5.12
CA ASP A 155 2.21 -7.70 5.77
C ASP A 155 2.48 -9.10 6.35
N LEU A 156 3.14 -9.98 5.59
CA LEU A 156 3.45 -11.34 6.04
C LEU A 156 4.49 -11.38 7.17
N VAL A 157 5.46 -10.45 7.20
CA VAL A 157 6.39 -10.35 8.33
C VAL A 157 5.68 -9.85 9.58
N TYR A 158 4.90 -8.76 9.49
CA TYR A 158 4.17 -8.22 10.66
C TYR A 158 3.19 -9.25 11.23
N LEU A 159 2.34 -9.85 10.38
CA LEU A 159 1.37 -10.87 10.79
C LEU A 159 2.06 -12.15 11.27
N GLY A 160 3.22 -12.50 10.71
CA GLY A 160 4.05 -13.62 11.16
C GLY A 160 4.55 -13.46 12.58
N ILE A 161 5.09 -12.28 12.95
CA ILE A 161 5.54 -11.99 14.32
C ILE A 161 4.36 -11.86 15.30
N ILE A 162 3.22 -11.32 14.88
CA ILE A 162 1.98 -11.30 15.67
C ILE A 162 1.50 -12.73 15.96
N GLY A 163 1.40 -13.57 14.94
CA GLY A 163 1.01 -14.98 15.07
C GLY A 163 1.97 -15.80 15.94
N PHE A 164 3.28 -15.59 15.77
CA PHE A 164 4.32 -16.18 16.61
C PHE A 164 4.16 -15.80 18.08
N SER A 165 3.91 -14.51 18.35
CA SER A 165 3.70 -14.02 19.73
C SER A 165 2.44 -14.62 20.34
N ILE A 166 1.32 -14.66 19.61
CA ILE A 166 0.04 -15.25 20.07
C ILE A 166 0.21 -16.75 20.35
N TRP A 167 0.91 -17.49 19.48
CA TRP A 167 1.20 -18.91 19.67
C TRP A 167 1.95 -19.18 20.98
N HIS A 168 3.01 -18.42 21.24
CA HIS A 168 3.83 -18.57 22.44
C HIS A 168 3.19 -17.99 23.73
N LEU A 169 2.25 -17.05 23.63
CA LEU A 169 1.62 -16.40 24.79
C LEU A 169 0.48 -17.20 25.45
N GLY A 170 0.00 -18.28 24.83
CA GLY A 170 -1.01 -19.14 25.46
C GLY A 170 -1.59 -20.25 24.59
N LEU A 171 -1.55 -20.11 23.25
CA LEU A 171 -2.10 -21.12 22.35
C LEU A 171 -1.37 -22.48 22.49
N ARG A 172 -0.04 -22.44 22.66
CA ARG A 172 0.79 -23.59 23.01
C ARG A 172 0.32 -24.31 24.30
N ASP A 173 0.12 -23.56 25.37
CA ASP A 173 -0.16 -24.13 26.70
C ASP A 173 -1.60 -24.65 26.84
N VAL A 174 -2.51 -24.17 26.00
CA VAL A 174 -3.87 -24.74 25.83
C VAL A 174 -3.81 -26.03 25.02
N LEU A 175 -3.07 -26.07 23.91
CA LEU A 175 -2.95 -27.28 23.08
C LEU A 175 -2.24 -28.44 23.80
N ILE A 176 -1.22 -28.15 24.61
CA ILE A 176 -0.51 -29.15 25.44
C ILE A 176 -1.42 -29.74 26.56
N ARG A 177 -2.59 -29.14 26.83
CA ARG A 177 -3.59 -29.67 27.78
C ARG A 177 -4.71 -30.46 27.12
N LEU A 178 -4.68 -30.63 25.79
CA LEU A 178 -5.71 -31.27 24.98
C LEU A 178 -5.22 -32.57 24.30
N PHE A 179 -3.94 -32.92 24.45
CA PHE A 179 -3.27 -34.09 23.89
C PHE A 179 -2.31 -34.70 24.91
#